data_AF-A0A534RIX0-F1
#
_entry.id   AF-A0A534RIX0-F1
#
_cell.length_a   1.000
_cell.length_b   1.000
_cell.length_c   1.000
_cell.angle_alpha   90.00
_cell.angle_beta   90.00
_cell.angle_gamma   90.00
#
_symmetry.space_group_name_H-M   'P 1'
#
loop_
_entity.id
_entity.type
_entity.pdbx_description
1 polymer ?
#
loop_
_entity_poly.entity_id
_entity_poly.type
_entity_poly.pdbx_seq_one_letter_code
_entity_poly.pdbx_strand_id
1 'polypeptide(L)' 'MVRPGGIVALHDIVEDNGARYGVITGGWAGGVPRFWSELKQAHEHAEFVHDRAQDACGIGVVFVR' A
#
# COMPACT_ATOMS: atom_id res chain seq x y z
N MET A 1 4.61 7.43 17.44
CA MET A 1 4.43 8.52 16.46
C MET A 1 5.76 8.77 15.77
N VAL A 2 5.74 9.02 14.46
CA VAL A 2 6.94 9.28 13.67
C VAL A 2 7.25 10.77 13.70
N ARG A 3 8.51 11.14 13.95
CA ARG A 3 8.95 12.54 14.02
C ARG A 3 9.02 13.19 12.63
N PRO A 4 8.96 14.53 12.51
CA PRO A 4 9.33 15.24 11.29
C PRO A 4 10.70 14.80 10.75
N GLY A 5 10.80 14.68 9.43
CA GLY A 5 11.93 14.08 8.72
C GLY A 5 11.97 12.54 8.75
N GLY A 6 10.97 11.88 9.35
CA GLY A 6 10.86 10.43 9.39
C GLY A 6 10.20 9.84 8.14
N ILE A 7 10.24 8.51 8.06
CA ILE A 7 9.70 7.74 6.94
C ILE A 7 8.70 6.72 7.50
N VAL A 8 7.52 6.62 6.88
CA VAL A 8 6.54 5.57 7.16
C VAL A 8 6.44 4.66 5.94
N ALA A 9 6.60 3.36 6.14
CA ALA A 9 6.42 2.35 5.10
C ALA A 9 5.20 1.47 5.42
N LEU A 10 4.37 1.21 4.42
CA LEU A 10 3.22 0.32 4.46
C LEU A 10 3.46 -0.81 3.46
N HIS A 11 3.32 -2.06 3.90
CA HIS A 11 3.32 -3.22 3.01
C HIS A 11 1.91 -3.52 2.49
N ASP A 12 1.80 -4.26 1.39
CA ASP A 12 0.54 -4.66 0.75
C ASP A 12 -0.30 -3.47 0.26
N ILE A 13 0.35 -2.52 -0.40
CA ILE A 13 -0.32 -1.35 -0.99
C ILE A 13 -1.08 -1.66 -2.29
N VAL A 14 -0.88 -2.85 -2.85
CA VAL A 14 -1.59 -3.36 -4.02
C VAL A 14 -2.77 -4.22 -3.52
N GLU A 15 -3.94 -4.10 -4.14
CA GLU A 15 -5.10 -4.91 -3.78
C GLU A 15 -4.87 -6.40 -4.05
N ASP A 16 -5.41 -7.25 -3.18
CA ASP A 16 -5.50 -8.68 -3.40
C ASP A 16 -6.64 -9.04 -4.38
N ASN A 17 -6.62 -10.27 -4.86
CA ASN A 17 -7.61 -10.82 -5.78
C ASN A 17 -9.00 -10.95 -5.16
N GLY A 18 -9.08 -11.06 -3.83
CA GLY A 18 -10.34 -11.05 -3.10
C GLY A 18 -11.04 -9.71 -3.24
N ALA A 19 -10.33 -8.61 -3.03
CA ALA A 19 -10.83 -7.25 -3.17
C ALA A 19 -11.10 -6.87 -4.64
N ARG A 20 -10.22 -7.25 -5.57
CA ARG A 20 -10.34 -6.90 -6.99
C ARG A 20 -11.41 -7.67 -7.74
N TYR A 21 -11.47 -8.97 -7.50
CA TYR A 21 -12.21 -9.91 -8.36
C TYR A 21 -13.18 -10.79 -7.57
N GLY A 22 -13.20 -10.71 -6.23
CA GLY A 22 -14.00 -11.60 -5.39
C GLY A 22 -13.46 -13.04 -5.33
N VAL A 23 -12.19 -13.26 -5.71
CA VAL A 23 -11.58 -14.58 -5.79
C VAL A 23 -10.76 -14.85 -4.53
N ILE A 24 -11.10 -15.91 -3.80
CA ILE A 24 -10.34 -16.33 -2.63
C ILE A 24 -9.04 -16.97 -3.08
N THR A 25 -7.94 -16.40 -2.61
CA THR A 25 -6.56 -16.80 -2.92
C THR A 25 -5.74 -16.76 -1.62
N GLY A 26 -4.42 -16.92 -1.73
CA GLY A 26 -3.52 -16.78 -0.58
C GLY A 26 -3.20 -15.33 -0.21
N GLY A 27 -3.39 -14.37 -1.14
CA GLY A 27 -3.15 -12.97 -0.89
C GLY A 27 -4.18 -12.34 0.04
N TRP A 28 -3.71 -11.42 0.90
CA TRP A 28 -4.56 -10.64 1.80
C TRP A 28 -3.92 -9.28 2.10
N ALA A 29 -4.38 -8.24 1.41
CA ALA A 29 -3.96 -6.86 1.60
C ALA A 29 -4.82 -6.12 2.65
N GLY A 30 -5.97 -6.69 3.01
CA GLY A 30 -6.91 -6.10 3.95
C GLY A 30 -7.34 -4.69 3.54
N GLY A 31 -7.28 -3.74 4.48
CA GLY A 31 -7.65 -2.34 4.22
C GLY A 31 -6.50 -1.45 3.73
N VAL A 32 -5.28 -1.98 3.61
CA VAL A 32 -4.09 -1.17 3.32
C VAL A 32 -4.15 -0.47 1.96
N PRO A 33 -4.57 -1.11 0.84
CA PRO A 33 -4.62 -0.45 -0.46
C PRO A 33 -5.52 0.80 -0.47
N ARG A 34 -6.67 0.71 0.22
CA ARG A 34 -7.59 1.85 0.37
C ARG A 34 -6.95 2.97 1.19
N PHE A 35 -6.41 2.64 2.36
CA PHE A 35 -5.75 3.63 3.21
C PHE A 35 -4.55 4.28 2.50
N TRP A 36 -3.78 3.48 1.75
CA TRP A 36 -2.67 3.96 0.94
C TRP A 36 -3.13 4.93 -0.15
N SER A 37 -4.22 4.62 -0.85
CA SER A 37 -4.81 5.50 -1.87
C SER A 37 -5.22 6.86 -1.31
N GLU A 38 -5.72 6.90 -0.07
CA GLU A 38 -6.06 8.14 0.64
C GLU A 38 -4.78 8.88 1.09
N LEU A 39 -3.85 8.17 1.71
CA LEU A 39 -2.63 8.74 2.29
C LEU A 39 -1.70 9.38 1.24
N LYS A 40 -1.49 8.70 0.10
CA LYS A 40 -0.53 9.15 -0.93
C LYS A 40 -0.96 10.41 -1.68
N GLN A 41 -2.24 10.81 -1.58
CA GLN A 41 -2.73 12.07 -2.14
C GLN A 41 -2.29 13.29 -1.31
N ALA A 42 -2.05 13.11 -0.02
CA ALA A 42 -1.74 14.19 0.92
C ALA A 42 -0.25 14.32 1.27
N HIS A 43 0.56 13.30 0.94
CA HIS A 43 1.97 13.24 1.32
C HIS A 43 2.88 12.97 0.12
N GLU A 44 4.10 13.51 0.17
CA GLU A 44 5.18 13.05 -0.71
C GLU A 44 5.40 11.56 -0.48
N HIS A 45 5.46 10.80 -1.58
CA HIS A 45 5.46 9.35 -1.51
C HIS A 45 6.29 8.69 -2.60
N ALA A 46 6.63 7.42 -2.37
CA ALA A 46 7.20 6.50 -3.34
C ALA A 46 6.49 5.14 -3.26
N GLU A 47 6.43 4.43 -4.39
CA GLU A 47 5.88 3.08 -4.46
C GLU A 47 6.93 2.12 -5.05
N PHE A 48 7.12 0.99 -4.38
CA PHE A 48 7.97 -0.10 -4.81
C PHE A 48 7.06 -1.29 -5.11
N VAL A 49 6.66 -1.42 -6.37
CA VAL A 49 5.76 -2.47 -6.86
C VAL A 49 6.41 -3.13 -8.06
N HIS A 50 6.66 -4.44 -7.97
CA HIS A 50 7.23 -5.20 -9.07
C HIS A 50 6.18 -5.44 -10.18
N ASP A 51 5.00 -5.92 -9.79
CA ASP A 51 3.86 -6.12 -10.68
C ASP A 51 2.57 -5.64 -9.99
N ARG A 52 1.77 -4.81 -10.66
CA ARG A 52 0.48 -4.36 -10.12
C ARG A 52 -0.63 -5.39 -10.27
N ALA A 53 -0.48 -6.36 -11.17
CA ALA A 53 -1.43 -7.46 -11.34
C ALA A 53 -1.24 -8.58 -10.31
N GLN A 54 -0.19 -8.52 -9.49
CA GLN A 54 0.05 -9.49 -8.43
C GLN A 54 -1.03 -9.42 -7.32
N ASP A 55 -1.13 -10.49 -6.56
CA ASP A 55 -2.11 -10.70 -5.48
C ASP A 55 -1.57 -10.14 -4.15
N ALA A 56 -1.93 -8.89 -3.82
CA ALA A 56 -1.38 -8.10 -2.70
C ALA A 56 0.07 -7.61 -2.93
N CYS A 57 0.87 -7.48 -1.87
CA CYS A 57 2.28 -7.08 -1.90
C CYS A 57 2.54 -5.64 -2.36
N GLY A 58 3.82 -5.27 -2.41
CA GLY A 58 4.30 -3.92 -2.69
C GLY A 58 4.51 -3.08 -1.43
N ILE A 59 5.42 -2.12 -1.53
CA ILE A 59 5.74 -1.20 -0.42
C ILE A 59 5.42 0.23 -0.85
N GLY A 60 4.57 0.91 -0.07
CA GLY A 60 4.35 2.35 -0.17
C GLY A 60 5.11 3.08 0.92
N VAL A 61 5.75 4.18 0.58
CA VAL A 61 6.50 5.01 1.51
C VAL A 61 5.97 6.43 1.48
N VAL A 62 5.68 7.01 2.66
CA VAL A 62 5.45 8.45 2.79
C VAL A 62 6.55 9.11 3.62
N PHE A 63 6.90 10.33 3.23
CA PHE A 63 7.89 11.15 3.93
C PHE A 63 7.15 12.11 4.86
N VAL A 64 7.41 11.99 6.16
CA VAL A 64 6.83 12.85 7.20
C VAL A 64 7.65 14.14 7.24
N ARG A 65 7.04 15.25 6.86
CA ARG A 65 7.66 16.58 6.89
C ARG A 65 7.27 17.33 8.17
#